data_AF-A0A1W9WA13-F1
#
_entry.id   AF-A0A1W9WA13-F1
#
_cell.length_a   1.000
_cell.length_b   1.000
_cell.length_c   1.000
_cell.angle_alpha   90.00
_cell.angle_beta   90.00
_cell.angle_gamma   90.00
#
_symmetry.space_group_name_H-M   'P 1'
#
loop_
_entity.id
_entity.type
_entity.pdbx_description
1 polymer ?
#
loop_
_entity_poly.entity_id
_entity_poly.type
_entity_poly.pdbx_seq_one_letter_code
_entity_poly.pdbx_strand_id
1 'polypeptide(L)'
;MMTTETSFSEFVEFVDMHPKWRRKLVKVLFPSLDIAKAFHDLEESQQQMQWALQKLTRRVGHIEEDVAVLKEDVAILKEDVAVLKEDVAVLKEDVAVLKEDVATLKDRVERGFAEAAAERAEMKRDITYIKKDVTRLSREVAQVKGFNYESRIVQHAASIFGKFMRRGHDARHEIGLLLEEAEDNDIITEQEHDHVLALDLLWGGKQKGTKANIVLAIEVSWRAEETDIKRAMNRAETLRKMGLTALPVVAGLEWDEAMTNLANQHKVVFLTNKTVDKTSWQNAFRL
;
A
#
# COMPACT_ATOMS: atom_id res chain seq x y z
N MET A 1 -43.05 137.62 -5.03
CA MET A 1 -43.39 136.61 -4.00
C MET A 1 -42.09 135.96 -3.58
N MET A 2 -41.58 136.27 -2.38
CA MET A 2 -40.41 135.58 -1.83
C MET A 2 -40.76 134.10 -1.68
N THR A 3 -39.93 133.25 -2.28
CA THR A 3 -40.07 131.81 -2.23
C THR A 3 -39.71 131.32 -0.83
N THR A 4 -40.43 130.30 -0.37
CA THR A 4 -40.34 129.68 0.96
C THR A 4 -38.94 129.25 1.39
N GLU A 5 -38.01 129.12 0.45
CA GLU A 5 -36.61 128.76 0.72
C GLU A 5 -35.82 129.88 1.40
N THR A 6 -36.05 131.15 1.04
CA THR A 6 -35.30 132.30 1.60
C THR A 6 -35.54 132.46 3.10
N SER A 7 -36.76 132.16 3.56
CA SER A 7 -37.17 132.26 4.97
C SER A 7 -36.60 131.16 5.86
N PHE A 8 -36.25 129.99 5.30
CA PHE A 8 -35.73 128.90 6.11
C PHE A 8 -34.24 129.06 6.39
N SER A 9 -33.46 129.56 5.42
CA SER A 9 -32.03 129.81 5.60
C SER A 9 -31.74 130.85 6.68
N GLU A 10 -32.51 131.94 6.73
CA GLU A 10 -32.36 132.97 7.77
C GLU A 10 -32.61 132.40 9.19
N PHE A 11 -33.55 131.47 9.33
CA PHE A 11 -33.83 130.79 10.59
C PHE A 11 -32.67 129.88 11.02
N VAL A 12 -32.05 129.17 10.07
CA VAL A 12 -30.89 128.30 10.33
C VAL A 12 -29.69 129.13 10.80
N GLU A 13 -29.36 130.23 10.11
CA GLU A 13 -28.25 131.12 10.52
C GLU A 13 -28.46 131.69 11.93
N PHE A 14 -29.70 132.04 12.27
CA PHE A 14 -30.03 132.55 13.60
C PHE A 14 -29.89 131.50 14.70
N VAL A 15 -30.32 130.25 14.45
CA VAL A 15 -30.12 129.13 15.38
C VAL A 15 -28.62 128.82 15.56
N ASP A 16 -27.84 128.97 14.49
CA ASP A 16 -26.40 128.71 14.48
C ASP A 16 -25.62 129.63 15.41
N MET A 17 -26.02 130.90 15.50
CA MET A 17 -25.45 131.92 16.40
C MET A 17 -25.77 131.69 17.89
N HIS A 18 -26.66 130.75 18.24
CA HIS A 18 -27.10 130.48 19.60
C HIS A 18 -26.97 128.99 20.00
N PRO A 19 -25.80 128.53 20.49
CA PRO A 19 -25.53 127.11 20.79
C PRO A 19 -26.50 126.44 21.78
N LYS A 20 -27.05 127.22 22.74
CA LYS A 20 -28.08 126.73 23.68
C LYS A 20 -29.40 126.42 22.96
N TRP A 21 -29.72 127.16 21.91
CA TRP A 21 -30.93 126.97 21.11
C TRP A 21 -30.81 125.73 20.24
N ARG A 22 -29.65 125.45 19.63
CA ARG A 22 -29.41 124.17 18.95
C ARG A 22 -29.70 122.96 19.85
N ARG A 23 -29.15 122.95 21.08
CA ARG A 23 -29.40 121.86 22.04
C ARG A 23 -30.88 121.73 22.43
N LYS A 24 -31.58 122.86 22.58
CA LYS A 24 -33.02 122.87 22.89
C LYS A 24 -33.85 122.44 21.69
N LEU A 25 -33.49 122.86 20.48
CA LEU A 25 -34.12 122.48 19.22
C LEU A 25 -33.99 120.98 18.96
N VAL A 26 -32.81 120.39 19.18
CA VAL A 26 -32.59 118.94 19.10
C VAL A 26 -33.51 118.19 20.08
N LYS A 27 -33.67 118.67 21.31
CA LYS A 27 -34.61 118.08 22.29
C LYS A 27 -36.07 118.32 21.94
N VAL A 28 -36.44 119.40 21.26
CA VAL A 28 -37.83 119.67 20.85
C VAL A 28 -38.21 118.86 19.62
N LEU A 29 -37.30 118.74 18.65
CA LEU A 29 -37.50 117.95 17.43
C LEU A 29 -37.41 116.45 17.71
N PHE A 30 -36.60 116.04 18.68
CA PHE A 30 -36.39 114.64 19.06
C PHE A 30 -36.51 114.43 20.58
N PRO A 31 -37.70 114.63 21.17
CA PRO A 31 -37.89 114.66 22.63
C PRO A 31 -37.65 113.34 23.34
N SER A 32 -37.73 112.23 22.61
CA SER A 32 -37.55 110.86 23.12
C SER A 32 -36.23 110.21 22.69
N LEU A 33 -35.36 110.91 21.95
CA LEU A 33 -34.15 110.33 21.38
C LEU A 33 -32.88 110.95 22.00
N ASP A 34 -32.13 110.13 22.73
CA ASP A 34 -30.76 110.48 23.14
C ASP A 34 -29.79 110.14 22.00
N ILE A 35 -29.45 111.15 21.21
CA ILE A 35 -28.56 111.03 20.05
C ILE A 35 -27.19 110.49 20.46
N ALA A 36 -26.64 110.88 21.62
CA ALA A 36 -25.32 110.44 22.05
C ALA A 36 -25.32 108.96 22.43
N LYS A 37 -26.34 108.52 23.16
CA LYS A 37 -26.53 107.10 23.48
C LYS A 37 -26.76 106.27 22.21
N ALA A 38 -27.61 106.73 21.30
CA ALA A 38 -27.87 106.03 20.04
C ALA A 38 -26.62 105.84 19.19
N PHE A 39 -25.72 106.84 19.15
CA PHE A 39 -24.42 106.68 18.48
C PHE A 39 -23.47 105.71 19.19
N HIS A 40 -23.44 105.70 20.53
CA HIS A 40 -22.63 104.74 21.29
C HIS A 40 -23.13 103.30 21.14
N ASP A 41 -24.44 103.07 21.29
CA ASP A 41 -25.07 101.77 21.10
C ASP A 41 -24.85 101.25 19.66
N LEU A 42 -24.89 102.15 18.67
CA LEU A 42 -24.55 101.83 17.28
C LEU A 42 -23.07 101.46 17.12
N GLU A 43 -22.15 102.22 17.71
CA GLU A 43 -20.71 101.91 17.67
C GLU A 43 -20.42 100.55 18.31
N GLU A 44 -21.01 100.26 19.46
CA GLU A 44 -20.87 98.96 20.13
C GLU A 44 -21.43 97.83 19.24
N SER A 45 -22.61 98.02 18.65
CA SER A 45 -23.20 97.06 17.70
C SER A 45 -22.30 96.84 16.48
N GLN A 46 -21.68 97.90 15.94
CA GLN A 46 -20.72 97.80 14.83
C GLN A 46 -19.46 97.01 15.22
N GLN A 47 -18.92 97.24 16.42
CA GLN A 47 -17.76 96.49 16.91
C GLN A 47 -18.09 95.01 17.15
N GLN A 48 -19.25 94.71 17.74
CA GLN A 48 -19.72 93.33 17.92
C GLN A 48 -19.90 92.61 16.57
N MET A 49 -20.46 93.31 15.57
CA MET A 49 -20.59 92.78 14.22
C MET A 49 -19.22 92.52 13.57
N GLN A 50 -18.26 93.44 13.70
CA GLN A 50 -16.90 93.24 13.20
C GLN A 50 -16.22 92.01 13.84
N TRP A 51 -16.39 91.83 15.15
CA TRP A 51 -15.87 90.65 15.85
C TRP A 51 -16.52 89.35 15.36
N ALA A 52 -17.86 89.34 15.20
CA ALA A 52 -18.58 88.19 14.68
C ALA A 52 -18.13 87.84 13.26
N LEU A 53 -17.92 88.84 12.39
CA LEU A 53 -17.39 88.64 11.04
C LEU A 53 -15.99 88.05 11.07
N GLN A 54 -15.06 88.59 11.88
CA GLN A 54 -13.71 88.02 12.00
C GLN A 54 -13.74 86.58 12.50
N LYS A 55 -14.61 86.25 13.46
CA LYS A 55 -14.78 84.88 13.95
C LYS A 55 -15.32 83.95 12.87
N LEU A 56 -16.29 84.40 12.07
CA LEU A 56 -16.81 83.64 10.93
C LEU A 56 -15.74 83.42 9.87
N THR A 57 -14.98 84.45 9.48
CA THR A 57 -13.88 84.34 8.52
C THR A 57 -12.86 83.27 8.94
N ARG A 58 -12.46 83.24 10.22
CA ARG A 58 -11.53 82.20 10.72
C ARG A 58 -12.12 80.80 10.64
N ARG A 59 -13.40 80.62 11.00
CA ARG A 59 -14.08 79.33 10.92
C ARG A 59 -14.21 78.85 9.48
N VAL A 60 -14.52 79.75 8.55
CA VAL A 60 -14.58 79.43 7.12
C VAL A 60 -13.19 79.01 6.63
N GLY A 61 -12.12 79.70 7.01
CA GLY A 61 -10.75 79.30 6.67
C GLY A 61 -10.39 77.90 7.16
N HIS A 62 -10.72 77.54 8.40
CA HIS A 62 -10.50 76.17 8.89
C HIS A 62 -11.33 75.12 8.15
N ILE A 63 -12.58 75.43 7.80
CA ILE A 63 -13.41 74.52 7.00
C ILE A 63 -12.80 74.33 5.60
N GLU A 64 -12.24 75.38 5.00
CA GLU A 64 -11.55 75.28 3.71
C GLU A 64 -10.31 74.38 3.78
N GLU A 65 -9.53 74.48 4.87
CA GLU A 65 -8.39 73.60 5.15
C GLU A 65 -8.84 72.14 5.32
N ASP A 66 -9.82 71.87 6.18
CA ASP A 66 -10.36 70.51 6.40
C ASP A 66 -10.92 69.90 5.10
N VAL A 67 -11.61 70.72 4.28
CA VAL A 67 -12.13 70.29 2.97
C VAL A 67 -11.00 70.00 1.99
N ALA A 68 -9.87 70.70 2.06
CA ALA A 68 -8.70 70.42 1.23
C ALA A 68 -8.07 69.07 1.61
N VAL A 69 -7.87 68.80 2.90
CA VAL A 69 -7.36 67.51 3.39
C VAL A 69 -8.30 66.37 3.01
N LEU A 70 -9.61 66.53 3.21
CA LEU A 70 -10.58 65.50 2.86
C LEU A 70 -10.57 65.16 1.36
N LYS A 71 -10.29 66.14 0.49
CA LYS A 71 -10.15 65.89 -0.96
C LYS A 71 -8.93 65.04 -1.28
N GLU A 72 -7.82 65.25 -0.57
CA GLU A 72 -6.59 64.47 -0.73
C GLU A 72 -6.81 63.04 -0.22
N ASP A 73 -7.38 62.86 0.96
CA ASP A 73 -7.72 61.54 1.51
C ASP A 73 -8.65 60.75 0.57
N VAL A 74 -9.66 61.42 0.00
CA VAL A 74 -10.57 60.81 -0.98
C VAL A 74 -9.85 60.44 -2.29
N ALA A 75 -8.82 61.19 -2.69
CA ALA A 75 -8.02 60.85 -3.86
C ALA A 75 -7.18 59.59 -3.61
N ILE A 76 -6.49 59.52 -2.47
CA ILE A 76 -5.70 58.34 -2.04
C ILE A 76 -6.61 57.10 -1.94
N LEU A 77 -7.77 57.24 -1.29
CA LEU A 77 -8.72 56.14 -1.16
C LEU A 77 -9.19 55.60 -2.52
N LYS A 78 -9.32 56.46 -3.54
CA LYS A 78 -9.68 56.02 -4.90
C LYS A 78 -8.56 55.20 -5.55
N GLU A 79 -7.31 55.58 -5.33
CA GLU A 79 -6.15 54.83 -5.82
C GLU A 79 -6.05 53.47 -5.13
N ASP A 80 -6.15 53.43 -3.79
CA ASP A 80 -6.15 52.17 -3.03
C ASP A 80 -7.27 51.23 -3.48
N VAL A 81 -8.48 51.76 -3.72
CA VAL A 81 -9.61 50.97 -4.24
C VAL A 81 -9.37 50.49 -5.66
N ALA A 82 -8.61 51.22 -6.49
CA ALA A 82 -8.23 50.78 -7.82
C ALA A 82 -7.24 49.61 -7.76
N VAL A 83 -6.19 49.74 -6.94
CA VAL A 83 -5.21 48.66 -6.71
C VAL A 83 -5.89 47.41 -6.16
N LEU A 84 -6.77 47.56 -5.16
CA LEU A 84 -7.50 46.42 -4.60
C LEU A 84 -8.36 45.69 -5.64
N LYS A 85 -8.92 46.40 -6.62
CA LYS A 85 -9.68 45.77 -7.72
C LYS A 85 -8.78 44.95 -8.64
N GLU A 86 -7.57 45.44 -8.92
CA GLU A 86 -6.57 44.72 -9.71
C GLU A 86 -6.10 43.46 -8.98
N ASP A 87 -5.75 43.57 -7.70
CA ASP A 87 -5.35 42.42 -6.88
C ASP A 87 -6.44 41.34 -6.82
N VAL A 88 -7.71 41.75 -6.67
CA VAL A 88 -8.85 40.82 -6.68
C VAL A 88 -9.05 40.18 -8.05
N ALA A 89 -8.72 40.86 -9.15
CA ALA A 89 -8.78 40.28 -10.48
C ALA A 89 -7.69 39.22 -10.67
N VAL A 90 -6.45 39.51 -10.29
CA VAL A 90 -5.33 38.55 -10.32
C VAL A 90 -5.64 37.33 -9.46
N LEU A 91 -6.15 37.53 -8.24
CA LEU A 91 -6.50 36.42 -7.35
C LEU A 91 -7.58 35.50 -7.96
N LYS A 92 -8.53 36.05 -8.73
CA LYS A 92 -9.53 35.23 -9.43
C LYS A 92 -8.92 34.37 -10.52
N GLU A 93 -7.94 34.90 -11.26
CA GLU A 93 -7.20 34.16 -12.28
C GLU A 93 -6.36 33.05 -11.65
N ASP A 94 -5.61 33.35 -10.59
CA ASP A 94 -4.81 32.35 -9.85
C ASP A 94 -5.68 31.21 -9.31
N VAL A 95 -6.85 31.53 -8.75
CA VAL A 95 -7.81 30.53 -8.27
C VAL A 95 -8.38 29.69 -9.41
N ALA A 96 -8.55 30.26 -10.61
CA ALA A 96 -9.01 29.50 -11.78
C ALA A 96 -7.93 28.50 -12.24
N VAL A 97 -6.68 28.94 -12.35
CA VAL A 97 -5.53 28.07 -12.70
C VAL A 97 -5.38 26.96 -11.67
N LEU A 98 -5.44 27.28 -10.37
CA LEU A 98 -5.32 26.28 -9.32
C LEU A 98 -6.41 25.19 -9.40
N LYS A 99 -7.63 25.54 -9.81
CA LYS A 99 -8.69 24.55 -10.02
C LYS A 99 -8.38 23.60 -11.17
N GLU A 100 -7.82 24.11 -12.27
CA GLU A 100 -7.41 23.28 -13.41
C GLU A 100 -6.24 22.36 -13.06
N ASP A 101 -5.25 22.86 -12.32
CA ASP A 101 -4.12 22.08 -11.83
C ASP A 101 -4.58 20.94 -10.91
N VAL A 102 -5.49 21.23 -9.98
CA VAL A 102 -6.05 20.23 -9.07
C VAL A 102 -6.85 19.16 -9.84
N ALA A 103 -7.64 19.56 -10.84
CA ALA A 103 -8.37 18.62 -11.69
C ALA A 103 -7.40 17.71 -12.47
N THR A 104 -6.36 18.29 -13.07
CA THR A 104 -5.33 17.55 -13.80
C THR A 104 -4.57 16.59 -12.88
N LEU A 105 -4.23 17.02 -11.66
CA LEU A 105 -3.56 16.18 -10.68
C LEU A 105 -4.44 14.98 -10.28
N LYS A 106 -5.73 15.21 -10.04
CA LYS A 106 -6.70 14.16 -9.73
C LYS A 106 -6.76 13.12 -10.84
N ASP A 107 -6.89 13.55 -12.09
CA ASP A 107 -6.94 12.64 -13.24
C ASP A 107 -5.64 11.84 -13.42
N ARG A 108 -4.47 12.45 -13.15
CA ARG A 108 -3.18 11.76 -13.19
C ARG A 108 -3.07 10.70 -12.09
N VAL A 109 -3.53 11.03 -10.88
CA VAL A 109 -3.51 10.11 -9.74
C VAL A 109 -4.45 8.92 -9.99
N GLU A 110 -5.67 9.17 -10.47
CA GLU A 110 -6.64 8.11 -10.78
C GLU A 110 -6.12 7.17 -11.88
N ARG A 111 -5.52 7.71 -12.95
CA ARG A 111 -4.87 6.90 -14.00
C ARG A 111 -3.70 6.07 -13.46
N GLY A 112 -2.82 6.67 -12.67
CA GLY A 112 -1.68 5.95 -12.08
C GLY A 112 -2.13 4.78 -11.19
N PHE A 113 -3.20 4.96 -10.41
CA PHE A 113 -3.77 3.85 -9.62
C PHE A 113 -4.39 2.76 -10.50
N ALA A 114 -5.08 3.13 -11.60
CA ALA A 114 -5.66 2.16 -12.53
C ALA A 114 -4.58 1.34 -13.26
N GLU A 115 -3.51 1.98 -13.73
CA GLU A 115 -2.36 1.34 -14.37
C GLU A 115 -1.68 0.36 -13.41
N ALA A 116 -1.35 0.81 -12.19
CA ALA A 116 -0.75 -0.06 -11.17
C ALA A 116 -1.65 -1.26 -10.78
N ALA A 117 -2.97 -1.06 -10.77
CA ALA A 117 -3.92 -2.15 -10.52
C ALA A 117 -3.92 -3.18 -11.65
N ALA A 118 -3.82 -2.74 -12.92
CA ALA A 118 -3.75 -3.60 -14.08
C ALA A 118 -2.45 -4.43 -14.09
N GLU A 119 -1.30 -3.79 -13.89
CA GLU A 119 0.01 -4.47 -13.79
C GLU A 119 0.02 -5.51 -12.66
N ARG A 120 -0.52 -5.16 -11.49
CA ARG A 120 -0.64 -6.10 -10.36
C ARG A 120 -1.53 -7.30 -10.69
N ALA A 121 -2.60 -7.11 -11.47
CA ALA A 121 -3.48 -8.19 -11.89
C ALA A 121 -2.80 -9.15 -12.87
N GLU A 122 -2.00 -8.63 -13.79
CA GLU A 122 -1.17 -9.43 -14.71
C GLU A 122 -0.13 -10.24 -13.94
N MET A 123 0.65 -9.59 -13.09
CA MET A 123 1.66 -10.26 -12.26
C MET A 123 1.07 -11.40 -11.40
N LYS A 124 -0.17 -11.22 -10.89
CA LYS A 124 -0.87 -12.27 -10.13
C LYS A 124 -1.20 -13.50 -11.00
N ARG A 125 -1.50 -13.31 -12.28
CA ARG A 125 -1.72 -14.42 -13.23
C ARG A 125 -0.41 -15.16 -13.49
N ASP A 126 0.66 -14.43 -13.74
CA ASP A 126 1.99 -15.03 -13.97
C ASP A 126 2.47 -15.83 -12.77
N ILE A 127 2.33 -15.29 -11.55
CA ILE A 127 2.65 -16.02 -10.31
C ILE A 127 1.82 -17.30 -10.20
N THR A 128 0.56 -17.28 -10.63
CA THR A 128 -0.30 -18.47 -10.60
C THR A 128 0.20 -19.53 -11.59
N TYR A 129 0.64 -19.11 -12.78
CA TYR A 129 1.20 -20.01 -13.77
C TYR A 129 2.54 -20.61 -13.31
N ILE A 130 3.44 -19.76 -12.82
CA ILE A 130 4.73 -20.18 -12.25
C ILE A 130 4.53 -21.18 -11.11
N LYS A 131 3.56 -20.96 -10.21
CA LYS A 131 3.25 -21.92 -9.15
C LYS A 131 2.87 -23.29 -9.71
N LYS A 132 2.03 -23.34 -10.75
CA LYS A 132 1.65 -24.60 -11.41
C LYS A 132 2.86 -25.29 -12.02
N ASP A 133 3.72 -24.54 -12.70
CA ASP A 133 4.95 -25.08 -13.30
C ASP A 133 5.93 -25.59 -12.23
N VAL A 134 6.13 -24.87 -11.13
CA VAL A 134 6.96 -25.31 -10.01
C VAL A 134 6.40 -26.59 -9.37
N THR A 135 5.08 -26.71 -9.21
CA THR A 135 4.44 -27.94 -8.73
C THR A 135 4.61 -29.11 -9.72
N ARG A 136 4.52 -28.84 -11.03
CA ARG A 136 4.77 -29.85 -12.07
C ARG A 136 6.23 -30.30 -12.06
N LEU A 137 7.17 -29.37 -12.08
CA LEU A 137 8.61 -29.66 -12.02
C LEU A 137 8.99 -30.41 -10.75
N SER A 138 8.40 -30.08 -9.60
CA SER A 138 8.60 -30.83 -8.36
C SER A 138 8.22 -32.30 -8.50
N ARG A 139 7.11 -32.60 -9.19
CA ARG A 139 6.68 -33.99 -9.47
C ARG A 139 7.60 -34.70 -10.45
N GLU A 140 7.96 -34.03 -11.55
CA GLU A 140 8.89 -34.59 -12.56
C GLU A 140 10.26 -34.90 -11.94
N VAL A 141 10.80 -34.01 -11.11
CA VAL A 141 12.06 -34.24 -10.38
C VAL A 141 11.95 -35.40 -9.40
N ALA A 142 10.82 -35.56 -8.71
CA ALA A 142 10.59 -36.69 -7.82
C ALA A 142 10.62 -38.03 -8.60
N GLN A 143 9.97 -38.10 -9.76
CA GLN A 143 10.00 -39.28 -10.63
C GLN A 143 11.41 -39.60 -11.12
N VAL A 144 12.16 -38.59 -11.58
CA VAL A 144 13.56 -38.77 -12.03
C VAL A 144 14.44 -39.27 -10.89
N LYS A 145 14.26 -38.76 -9.67
CA LYS A 145 14.98 -39.24 -8.48
C LYS A 145 14.67 -40.70 -8.17
N GLY A 146 13.41 -41.10 -8.25
CA GLY A 146 12.96 -42.49 -8.10
C GLY A 146 13.66 -43.42 -9.10
N PHE A 147 13.49 -43.14 -10.39
CA PHE A 147 14.11 -43.93 -11.47
C PHE A 147 15.64 -44.02 -11.34
N ASN A 148 16.30 -42.90 -11.01
CA ASN A 148 17.76 -42.90 -10.83
C ASN A 148 18.18 -43.77 -9.65
N TYR A 149 17.42 -43.75 -8.55
CA TYR A 149 17.71 -44.53 -7.36
C TYR A 149 17.48 -46.04 -7.60
N GLU A 150 16.35 -46.41 -8.21
CA GLU A 150 16.07 -47.77 -8.68
C GLU A 150 17.21 -48.32 -9.54
N SER A 151 17.57 -47.58 -10.60
CA SER A 151 18.66 -47.97 -11.51
C SER A 151 19.99 -48.15 -10.76
N ARG A 152 20.30 -47.29 -9.78
CA ARG A 152 21.50 -47.42 -8.95
C ARG A 152 21.48 -48.68 -8.08
N ILE A 153 20.35 -49.03 -7.46
CA ILE A 153 20.25 -50.25 -6.63
C ILE A 153 20.45 -51.49 -7.50
N VAL A 154 19.81 -51.56 -8.66
CA VAL A 154 19.95 -52.67 -9.62
C VAL A 154 21.40 -52.81 -10.08
N GLN A 155 22.03 -51.71 -10.52
CA GLN A 155 23.42 -51.73 -11.00
C GLN A 155 24.45 -52.13 -9.92
N HIS A 156 24.18 -51.84 -8.64
CA HIS A 156 25.12 -52.06 -7.55
C HIS A 156 24.73 -53.22 -6.62
N ALA A 157 23.71 -54.01 -6.96
CA ALA A 157 23.20 -55.09 -6.12
C ALA A 157 24.31 -56.05 -5.66
N ALA A 158 25.23 -56.42 -6.56
CA ALA A 158 26.39 -57.25 -6.23
C ALA A 158 27.30 -56.65 -5.15
N SER A 159 27.54 -55.34 -5.19
CA SER A 159 28.34 -54.62 -4.19
C SER A 159 27.59 -54.46 -2.86
N ILE A 160 26.29 -54.22 -2.93
CA ILE A 160 25.42 -53.99 -1.76
C ILE A 160 25.29 -55.28 -0.95
N PHE A 161 24.88 -56.36 -1.61
CA PHE A 161 24.61 -57.65 -0.96
C PHE A 161 25.84 -58.55 -0.86
N GLY A 162 26.92 -58.23 -1.58
CA GLY A 162 28.15 -59.03 -1.60
C GLY A 162 28.79 -59.24 -0.22
N LYS A 163 28.49 -58.39 0.78
CA LYS A 163 28.94 -58.60 2.18
C LYS A 163 28.21 -59.74 2.88
N PHE A 164 26.98 -60.07 2.46
CA PHE A 164 26.08 -60.99 3.14
C PHE A 164 25.83 -62.29 2.36
N MET A 165 26.10 -62.30 1.06
CA MET A 165 25.88 -63.46 0.18
C MET A 165 27.00 -63.63 -0.84
N ARG A 166 27.10 -64.85 -1.39
CA ARG A 166 28.05 -65.27 -2.43
C ARG A 166 27.27 -65.67 -3.68
N ARG A 167 27.89 -65.56 -4.85
CA ARG A 167 27.25 -65.87 -6.15
C ARG A 167 25.94 -65.10 -6.34
N GLY A 168 25.95 -63.82 -5.94
CA GLY A 168 24.81 -62.92 -6.14
C GLY A 168 24.59 -62.68 -7.62
N HIS A 169 23.35 -62.81 -8.08
CA HIS A 169 22.96 -62.56 -9.46
C HIS A 169 21.49 -62.15 -9.55
N ASP A 170 21.12 -61.56 -10.68
CA ASP A 170 19.73 -61.26 -11.00
C ASP A 170 18.98 -62.56 -11.26
N ALA A 171 17.99 -62.84 -10.42
CA ALA A 171 17.25 -64.09 -10.41
C ALA A 171 15.93 -64.03 -11.19
N ARG A 172 15.62 -62.90 -11.86
CA ARG A 172 14.32 -62.71 -12.53
C ARG A 172 13.99 -63.83 -13.52
N HIS A 173 14.96 -64.26 -14.33
CA HIS A 173 14.73 -65.32 -15.31
C HIS A 173 14.49 -66.69 -14.68
N GLU A 174 15.32 -67.09 -13.70
CA GLU A 174 15.17 -68.39 -13.02
C GLU A 174 13.87 -68.45 -12.20
N ILE A 175 13.51 -67.35 -11.54
CA ILE A 175 12.27 -67.26 -10.76
C ILE A 175 11.05 -67.20 -11.68
N GLY A 176 11.12 -66.54 -12.84
CA GLY A 176 10.03 -66.51 -13.81
C GLY A 176 9.58 -67.91 -14.22
N LEU A 177 10.53 -68.79 -14.56
CA LEU A 177 10.22 -70.18 -14.91
C LEU A 177 9.57 -70.95 -13.76
N LEU A 178 10.01 -70.70 -12.51
CA LEU A 178 9.42 -71.34 -11.34
C LEU A 178 8.02 -70.79 -11.03
N LEU A 179 7.75 -69.52 -11.33
CA LEU A 179 6.43 -68.92 -11.16
C LEU A 179 5.43 -69.53 -12.15
N GLU A 180 5.81 -69.69 -13.42
CA GLU A 180 5.00 -70.39 -14.44
C GLU A 180 4.64 -71.80 -13.97
N GLU A 181 5.63 -72.57 -13.53
CA GLU A 181 5.40 -73.93 -13.01
C GLU A 181 4.51 -73.93 -11.74
N ALA A 182 4.69 -72.97 -10.84
CA ALA A 182 3.91 -72.89 -9.61
C ALA A 182 2.44 -72.50 -9.87
N GLU A 183 2.19 -71.64 -10.85
CA GLU A 183 0.85 -71.25 -11.28
C GLU A 183 0.13 -72.40 -11.99
N ASP A 184 0.81 -73.10 -12.92
CA ASP A 184 0.28 -74.28 -13.60
C ASP A 184 -0.12 -75.41 -12.62
N ASN A 185 0.52 -75.45 -11.44
CA ASN A 185 0.27 -76.42 -10.38
C ASN A 185 -0.64 -75.89 -9.25
N ASP A 186 -1.31 -74.73 -9.43
CA ASP A 186 -2.22 -74.11 -8.46
C ASP A 186 -1.56 -73.81 -7.08
N ILE A 187 -0.23 -73.67 -7.01
CA ILE A 187 0.49 -73.31 -5.77
C ILE A 187 0.31 -71.81 -5.47
N ILE A 188 0.26 -71.00 -6.53
CA ILE A 188 0.06 -69.56 -6.49
C ILE A 188 -1.02 -69.19 -7.50
N THR A 189 -1.62 -68.02 -7.30
CA THR A 189 -2.59 -67.44 -8.26
C THR A 189 -1.89 -66.61 -9.35
N GLU A 190 -2.54 -66.42 -10.50
CA GLU A 190 -2.10 -65.49 -11.57
C GLU A 190 -1.78 -64.09 -11.00
N GLN A 191 -2.59 -63.61 -10.06
CA GLN A 191 -2.35 -62.32 -9.41
C GLN A 191 -1.07 -62.32 -8.56
N GLU A 192 -0.78 -63.41 -7.85
CA GLU A 192 0.46 -63.55 -7.08
C GLU A 192 1.69 -63.67 -7.99
N HIS A 193 1.56 -64.41 -9.10
CA HIS A 193 2.56 -64.48 -10.16
C HIS A 193 2.94 -63.08 -10.66
N ASP A 194 1.96 -62.28 -11.09
CA ASP A 194 2.16 -60.94 -11.61
C ASP A 194 2.77 -59.98 -10.57
N HIS A 195 2.34 -60.09 -9.31
CA HIS A 195 2.90 -59.28 -8.23
C HIS A 195 4.39 -59.56 -7.97
N VAL A 196 4.84 -60.82 -8.08
CA VAL A 196 6.26 -61.16 -7.95
C VAL A 196 7.04 -60.66 -9.17
N LEU A 197 6.51 -60.81 -10.38
CA LEU A 197 7.17 -60.28 -11.59
C LEU A 197 7.31 -58.76 -11.58
N ALA A 198 6.41 -58.06 -10.89
CA ALA A 198 6.47 -56.61 -10.72
C ALA A 198 7.55 -56.13 -9.72
N LEU A 199 8.43 -57.00 -9.19
CA LEU A 199 9.51 -56.59 -8.29
C LEU A 199 10.54 -55.72 -9.00
N ASP A 200 11.03 -54.69 -8.32
CA ASP A 200 12.10 -53.84 -8.86
C ASP A 200 13.39 -54.64 -9.05
N LEU A 201 13.65 -55.60 -8.15
CA LEU A 201 14.74 -56.54 -8.28
C LEU A 201 14.47 -57.87 -7.55
N LEU A 202 14.78 -58.98 -8.24
CA LEU A 202 14.96 -60.30 -7.66
C LEU A 202 16.45 -60.63 -7.63
N TRP A 203 17.02 -60.81 -6.44
CA TRP A 203 18.45 -61.06 -6.30
C TRP A 203 18.71 -62.41 -5.61
N GLY A 204 19.20 -63.38 -6.38
CA GLY A 204 19.48 -64.74 -5.92
C GLY A 204 20.94 -64.94 -5.51
N GLY A 205 21.19 -65.89 -4.61
CA GLY A 205 22.56 -66.30 -4.26
C GLY A 205 22.63 -67.22 -3.05
N LYS A 206 23.83 -67.40 -2.51
CA LYS A 206 24.08 -68.22 -1.31
C LYS A 206 24.40 -67.37 -0.10
N GLN A 207 23.68 -67.55 1.00
CA GLN A 207 23.94 -66.85 2.26
C GLN A 207 25.38 -67.14 2.76
N LYS A 208 26.10 -66.09 3.16
CA LYS A 208 27.39 -66.26 3.84
C LYS A 208 27.15 -66.80 5.24
N GLY A 209 27.73 -67.96 5.56
CA GLY A 209 27.53 -68.67 6.82
C GLY A 209 26.92 -70.05 6.56
N THR A 210 25.60 -70.10 6.39
CA THR A 210 24.82 -71.34 6.19
C THR A 210 25.03 -71.99 4.82
N LYS A 211 25.43 -71.20 3.80
CA LYS A 211 25.49 -71.59 2.38
C LYS A 211 24.13 -71.94 1.76
N ALA A 212 23.02 -71.64 2.44
CA ALA A 212 21.67 -71.82 1.91
C ALA A 212 21.44 -70.95 0.68
N ASN A 213 20.68 -71.46 -0.30
CA ASN A 213 20.19 -70.67 -1.42
C ASN A 213 19.12 -69.70 -0.89
N ILE A 214 19.27 -68.42 -1.17
CA ILE A 214 18.33 -67.38 -0.75
C ILE A 214 18.02 -66.47 -1.93
N VAL A 215 16.79 -65.94 -1.94
CA VAL A 215 16.32 -64.96 -2.92
C VAL A 215 15.89 -63.71 -2.16
N LEU A 216 16.30 -62.54 -2.62
CA LEU A 216 15.86 -61.26 -2.08
C LEU A 216 14.76 -60.71 -3.00
N ALA A 217 13.57 -60.49 -2.44
CA ALA A 217 12.49 -59.76 -3.09
C ALA A 217 12.60 -58.28 -2.70
N ILE A 218 13.12 -57.46 -3.61
CA ILE A 218 13.53 -56.09 -3.31
C ILE A 218 12.55 -55.10 -3.95
N GLU A 219 11.93 -54.29 -3.10
CA GLU A 219 11.29 -53.02 -3.49
C GLU A 219 12.28 -51.88 -3.31
N VAL A 220 12.31 -50.95 -4.25
CA VAL A 220 13.15 -49.77 -4.20
C VAL A 220 12.27 -48.53 -4.21
N SER A 221 12.45 -47.67 -3.22
CA SER A 221 11.77 -46.39 -3.16
C SER A 221 12.74 -45.29 -2.74
N TRP A 222 12.54 -44.07 -3.24
CA TRP A 222 13.35 -42.94 -2.77
C TRP A 222 13.14 -42.71 -1.26
N ARG A 223 11.87 -42.77 -0.83
CA ARG A 223 11.47 -42.71 0.57
C ARG A 223 10.68 -43.99 0.88
N ALA A 224 11.07 -44.70 1.93
CA ALA A 224 10.39 -45.92 2.33
C ALA A 224 8.96 -45.61 2.82
N GLU A 225 7.98 -46.29 2.23
CA GLU A 225 6.57 -46.20 2.62
C GLU A 225 6.04 -47.55 3.11
N GLU A 226 4.93 -47.51 3.86
CA GLU A 226 4.26 -48.72 4.37
C GLU A 226 3.84 -49.66 3.23
N THR A 227 3.46 -49.08 2.08
CA THR A 227 3.08 -49.83 0.89
C THR A 227 4.26 -50.64 0.33
N ASP A 228 5.47 -50.08 0.30
CA ASP A 228 6.68 -50.77 -0.15
C ASP A 228 7.00 -51.96 0.77
N ILE A 229 6.88 -51.75 2.09
CA ILE A 229 7.11 -52.80 3.09
C ILE A 229 6.13 -53.96 2.89
N LYS A 230 4.83 -53.66 2.76
CA LYS A 230 3.80 -54.68 2.51
C LYS A 230 4.01 -55.40 1.18
N ARG A 231 4.38 -54.68 0.12
CA ARG A 231 4.68 -55.27 -1.19
C ARG A 231 5.86 -56.24 -1.09
N ALA A 232 6.98 -55.83 -0.50
CA ALA A 232 8.14 -56.70 -0.32
C ALA A 232 7.78 -57.97 0.48
N MET A 233 6.99 -57.82 1.56
CA MET A 233 6.52 -58.94 2.39
C MET A 233 5.69 -59.93 1.61
N ASN A 234 4.62 -59.47 0.95
CA ASN A 234 3.68 -60.34 0.24
C ASN A 234 4.38 -61.08 -0.91
N ARG A 235 5.30 -60.41 -1.61
CA ARG A 235 6.06 -61.01 -2.72
C ARG A 235 7.06 -62.04 -2.21
N ALA A 236 7.73 -61.77 -1.08
CA ALA A 236 8.59 -62.77 -0.43
C ALA A 236 7.78 -63.96 0.10
N GLU A 237 6.57 -63.75 0.62
CA GLU A 237 5.67 -64.82 1.06
C GLU A 237 5.24 -65.71 -0.11
N THR A 238 4.89 -65.11 -1.26
CA THR A 238 4.57 -65.86 -2.49
C THR A 238 5.73 -66.76 -2.90
N LEU A 239 6.95 -66.23 -2.95
CA LEU A 239 8.14 -67.03 -3.23
C LEU A 239 8.35 -68.17 -2.22
N ARG A 240 8.00 -67.97 -0.94
CA ARG A 240 8.09 -69.02 0.09
C ARG A 240 7.04 -70.12 -0.10
N LYS A 241 5.85 -69.81 -0.61
CA LYS A 241 4.84 -70.83 -0.96
C LYS A 241 5.39 -71.84 -1.97
N MET A 242 6.24 -71.36 -2.87
CA MET A 242 6.96 -72.17 -3.87
C MET A 242 8.15 -72.94 -3.29
N GLY A 243 8.37 -72.89 -1.97
CA GLY A 243 9.47 -73.58 -1.29
C GLY A 243 10.81 -72.83 -1.34
N LEU A 244 10.85 -71.60 -1.85
CA LEU A 244 12.07 -70.79 -1.88
C LEU A 244 12.35 -70.14 -0.54
N THR A 245 13.63 -70.00 -0.19
CA THR A 245 14.03 -69.18 0.97
C THR A 245 14.12 -67.72 0.55
N ALA A 246 12.98 -67.03 0.58
CA ALA A 246 12.90 -65.63 0.18
C ALA A 246 12.93 -64.67 1.38
N LEU A 247 13.62 -63.55 1.23
CA LEU A 247 13.59 -62.44 2.19
C LEU A 247 12.94 -61.19 1.57
N PRO A 248 12.02 -60.54 2.29
CA PRO A 248 11.53 -59.22 1.90
C PRO A 248 12.60 -58.17 2.18
N VAL A 249 12.86 -57.33 1.19
CA VAL A 249 13.85 -56.26 1.26
C VAL A 249 13.23 -54.97 0.74
N VAL A 250 13.46 -53.88 1.46
CA VAL A 250 13.12 -52.53 0.99
C VAL A 250 14.38 -51.68 0.96
N ALA A 251 14.69 -51.12 -0.21
CA ALA A 251 15.77 -50.17 -0.38
C ALA A 251 15.21 -48.75 -0.40
N GLY A 252 15.38 -48.03 0.70
CA GLY A 252 14.98 -46.63 0.85
C GLY A 252 16.19 -45.70 0.95
N LEU A 253 16.16 -44.50 0.35
CA LEU A 253 17.17 -43.48 0.68
C LEU A 253 16.83 -42.82 2.03
N GLU A 254 15.54 -42.52 2.24
CA GLU A 254 15.02 -41.94 3.48
C GLU A 254 14.09 -42.92 4.19
N TRP A 255 14.28 -43.04 5.50
CA TRP A 255 13.45 -43.84 6.39
C TRP A 255 13.01 -42.95 7.55
N ASP A 256 11.73 -42.98 7.89
CA ASP A 256 11.27 -42.45 9.17
C ASP A 256 11.25 -43.55 10.24
N GLU A 257 11.12 -43.13 11.50
CA GLU A 257 11.16 -44.02 12.65
C GLU A 257 10.02 -45.04 12.64
N ALA A 258 8.83 -44.62 12.20
CA ALA A 258 7.66 -45.49 12.09
C ALA A 258 7.88 -46.62 11.09
N MET A 259 8.38 -46.31 9.89
CA MET A 259 8.67 -47.32 8.87
C MET A 259 9.82 -48.24 9.27
N THR A 260 10.83 -47.71 9.96
CA THR A 260 11.93 -48.52 10.51
C THR A 260 11.42 -49.54 11.53
N ASN A 261 10.54 -49.12 12.44
CA ASN A 261 9.93 -50.00 13.43
C ASN A 261 9.04 -51.07 12.77
N LEU A 262 8.24 -50.67 11.77
CA LEU A 262 7.38 -51.57 11.02
C LEU A 262 8.19 -52.63 10.27
N ALA A 263 9.25 -52.22 9.55
CA ALA A 263 10.14 -53.13 8.85
C ALA A 263 10.78 -54.15 9.81
N ASN A 264 11.27 -53.69 10.97
CA ASN A 264 11.83 -54.57 11.99
C ASN A 264 10.79 -55.55 12.55
N GLN A 265 9.59 -55.08 12.86
CA GLN A 265 8.49 -55.91 13.37
C GLN A 265 8.15 -57.05 12.39
N HIS A 266 8.15 -56.76 11.09
CA HIS A 266 7.84 -57.73 10.06
C HIS A 266 9.07 -58.44 9.47
N LYS A 267 10.24 -58.31 10.10
CA LYS A 267 11.49 -58.95 9.69
C LYS A 267 11.89 -58.62 8.24
N VAL A 268 11.57 -57.41 7.79
CA VAL A 268 11.97 -56.86 6.49
C VAL A 268 13.38 -56.31 6.58
N VAL A 269 14.24 -56.73 5.66
CA VAL A 269 15.58 -56.18 5.55
C VAL A 269 15.47 -54.79 4.94
N PHE A 270 16.04 -53.79 5.60
CA PHE A 270 16.05 -52.45 5.04
C PHE A 270 17.46 -51.99 4.67
N LEU A 271 17.53 -51.22 3.58
CA LEU A 271 18.73 -50.53 3.16
C LEU A 271 18.53 -49.04 3.32
N THR A 272 19.56 -48.35 3.82
CA THR A 272 19.63 -46.90 3.84
C THR A 272 20.88 -46.48 3.09
N ASN A 273 20.73 -45.65 2.05
CA ASN A 273 21.83 -45.18 1.21
C ASN A 273 22.78 -46.30 0.75
N LYS A 274 22.23 -47.36 0.12
CA LYS A 274 22.95 -48.55 -0.39
C LYS A 274 23.66 -49.40 0.68
N THR A 275 23.39 -49.16 1.95
CA THR A 275 23.94 -49.96 3.05
C THR A 275 22.82 -50.78 3.66
N VAL A 276 22.96 -52.10 3.62
CA VAL A 276 22.07 -53.03 4.32
C VAL A 276 22.26 -52.83 5.82
N ASP A 277 21.17 -52.61 6.55
CA ASP A 277 21.20 -52.63 8.00
C ASP A 277 21.49 -54.05 8.50
N LYS A 278 22.55 -54.20 9.29
CA LYS A 278 23.02 -55.52 9.72
C LYS A 278 22.04 -56.19 10.67
N THR A 279 21.34 -55.41 11.48
CA THR A 279 20.41 -55.91 12.49
C THR A 279 19.17 -56.49 11.82
N SER A 280 18.59 -55.76 10.88
CA SER A 280 17.47 -56.23 10.07
C SER A 280 17.83 -57.47 9.25
N TRP A 281 19.02 -57.51 8.64
CA TRP A 281 19.51 -58.70 7.94
C TRP A 281 19.56 -59.94 8.85
N GLN A 282 20.09 -59.80 10.07
CA GLN A 282 20.16 -60.92 11.02
C GLN A 282 18.77 -61.34 11.50
N ASN A 283 17.91 -60.38 11.79
CA ASN A 283 16.54 -60.64 12.26
C ASN A 283 15.68 -61.33 11.19
N ALA A 284 15.92 -61.06 9.91
CA ALA A 284 15.19 -61.66 8.79
C ALA A 284 15.28 -63.20 8.73
N PHE A 285 16.33 -63.80 9.31
CA PHE A 285 16.52 -65.26 9.35
C PHE A 285 16.08 -65.92 10.66
N ARG A 286 15.71 -65.14 11.68
CA ARG A 286 15.18 -65.66 12.94
C ARG A 286 13.68 -65.91 12.75
N LEU A 287 13.32 -66.90 11.94
CA LEU A 287 11.92 -67.34 11.81
C LEU A 287 11.46 -68.02 13.09
#